data_AF-A0A0Q0VQV6-F1
#
_entry.id   AF-A0A0Q0VQV6-F1
#
_cell.length_a   1.000
_cell.length_b   1.000
_cell.length_c   1.000
_cell.angle_alpha   90.00
_cell.angle_beta   90.00
_cell.angle_gamma   90.00
#
_symmetry.space_group_name_H-M   'P 1'
#
loop_
_entity.id
_entity.type
_entity.pdbx_description
1 polymer ?
#
loop_
_entity_poly.entity_id
_entity_poly.type
_entity_poly.pdbx_seq_one_letter_code
_entity_poly.pdbx_strand_id
1 'polypeptide(L)'
;MADNEEIRKRLIESLVGYLSGPDDDLRLTAIEALLMSTWDPAWTPRHLIDAGGVVPLIACLSDAAAPVRSAAAQLIGILVRKGEPGVVVEAGARHALEKLQADPDPVVRAHAAEGLLALQTQKCT
;
A
#
# COMPACT_ATOMS: atom_id res chain seq x y z
N MET A 1 24.83 5.70 -11.89
CA MET A 1 23.87 5.90 -10.78
C MET A 1 22.51 6.37 -11.27
N ALA A 2 22.41 7.25 -12.28
CA ALA A 2 21.13 7.65 -12.89
C ALA A 2 20.29 6.45 -13.42
N ASP A 3 20.95 5.44 -13.98
CA ASP A 3 20.25 4.28 -14.57
C ASP A 3 19.48 3.43 -13.55
N ASN A 4 19.99 3.25 -12.33
CA ASN A 4 19.33 2.40 -11.33
C ASN A 4 18.05 3.05 -10.77
N GLU A 5 18.06 4.38 -10.63
CA GLU A 5 16.87 5.11 -10.16
C GLU A 5 15.78 5.13 -11.25
N GLU A 6 16.16 5.32 -12.51
CA GLU A 6 15.22 5.24 -13.63
C GLU A 6 14.64 3.83 -13.79
N ILE A 7 15.46 2.78 -13.63
CA ILE A 7 14.99 1.39 -13.62
C ILE A 7 13.99 1.18 -12.47
N ARG A 8 14.29 1.67 -11.26
CA ARG A 8 13.39 1.57 -10.11
C ARG A 8 12.07 2.28 -10.37
N LYS A 9 12.12 3.50 -10.90
CA LYS A 9 10.92 4.28 -11.23
C LYS A 9 10.02 3.51 -12.21
N ARG A 10 10.58 3.04 -13.32
CA ARG A 10 9.85 2.25 -14.32
C ARG A 10 9.30 0.94 -13.76
N LEU A 11 10.04 0.29 -12.86
CA LEU A 11 9.56 -0.89 -12.15
C LEU A 11 8.31 -0.55 -11.33
N ILE A 12 8.37 0.52 -10.52
CA ILE A 12 7.26 0.91 -9.66
C ILE A 12 6.04 1.35 -10.48
N GLU A 13 6.22 2.10 -11.57
CA GLU A 13 5.14 2.44 -12.51
C GLU A 13 4.46 1.19 -13.07
N SER A 14 5.24 0.17 -13.45
CA SER A 14 4.71 -1.11 -13.92
C SER A 14 3.93 -1.85 -12.83
N LEU A 15 4.47 -1.92 -11.60
CA LEU A 15 3.80 -2.52 -10.45
C LEU A 15 2.48 -1.82 -10.12
N VAL A 16 2.44 -0.49 -10.18
CA VAL A 16 1.21 0.30 -10.02
C VAL A 16 0.17 -0.05 -11.08
N GLY A 17 0.60 -0.27 -12.33
CA GLY A 17 -0.29 -0.73 -13.40
C GLY A 17 -0.96 -2.07 -13.08
N TYR A 18 -0.22 -3.02 -12.50
CA TYR A 18 -0.77 -4.32 -12.11
C TYR A 18 -1.79 -4.24 -10.97
N LEU A 19 -1.70 -3.25 -10.06
CA LEU A 19 -2.68 -3.07 -8.98
C LEU A 19 -4.12 -2.85 -9.47
N SER A 20 -4.30 -2.34 -10.69
CA SER A 20 -5.62 -2.13 -11.30
C SER A 20 -6.01 -3.23 -12.30
N GLY A 21 -5.16 -4.25 -12.46
CA GLY A 21 -5.39 -5.35 -13.38
C GLY A 21 -6.51 -6.30 -12.91
N PRO A 22 -7.15 -7.05 -13.83
CA PRO A 22 -8.25 -7.96 -13.49
C PRO A 22 -7.80 -9.22 -12.73
N ASP A 23 -6.53 -9.59 -12.86
CA ASP A 23 -5.92 -10.79 -12.30
C ASP A 23 -5.46 -10.54 -10.85
N ASP A 24 -5.99 -11.32 -9.91
CA ASP A 24 -5.68 -11.20 -8.48
C ASP A 24 -4.27 -11.66 -8.12
N ASP A 25 -3.73 -12.68 -8.81
CA ASP A 25 -2.35 -13.10 -8.64
C ASP A 25 -1.38 -11.99 -9.07
N LEU A 26 -1.67 -11.28 -10.16
CA LEU A 26 -0.87 -10.12 -10.58
C LEU A 26 -0.97 -8.96 -9.59
N ARG A 27 -2.17 -8.68 -9.05
CA ARG A 27 -2.34 -7.66 -8.00
C ARG A 27 -1.55 -8.02 -6.74
N LEU A 28 -1.65 -9.26 -6.27
CA LEU A 28 -0.91 -9.74 -5.10
C LEU A 28 0.60 -9.64 -5.32
N THR A 29 1.09 -10.19 -6.43
CA THR A 29 2.51 -10.16 -6.80
C THR A 29 3.05 -8.73 -6.83
N ALA A 30 2.26 -7.79 -7.37
CA ALA A 30 2.66 -6.40 -7.42
C ALA A 30 2.77 -5.78 -6.02
N ILE A 31 1.81 -6.02 -5.14
CA ILE A 31 1.86 -5.52 -3.76
C ILE A 31 3.01 -6.16 -2.98
N GLU A 32 3.25 -7.45 -3.13
CA GLU A 32 4.37 -8.15 -2.47
C GLU A 32 5.73 -7.63 -2.94
N ALA A 33 5.89 -7.35 -4.23
CA ALA A 33 7.10 -6.72 -4.76
C ALA A 33 7.31 -5.31 -4.19
N LEU A 34 6.23 -4.52 -4.07
CA LEU A 34 6.27 -3.21 -3.43
C LEU A 34 6.62 -3.31 -1.94
N LEU A 35 6.05 -4.29 -1.22
CA LEU A 35 6.36 -4.58 0.18
C LEU A 35 7.83 -4.94 0.37
N MET A 36 8.36 -5.83 -0.47
CA MET A 36 9.76 -6.23 -0.44
C MET A 36 10.69 -5.02 -0.67
N SER A 37 10.29 -4.11 -1.56
CA SER A 37 11.04 -2.88 -1.82
C SER A 37 11.16 -1.99 -0.58
N THR A 38 10.23 -2.05 0.38
CA THR A 38 10.28 -1.23 1.60
C THR A 38 11.44 -1.56 2.56
N TRP A 39 12.08 -2.71 2.35
CA TRP A 39 13.25 -3.18 3.09
C TRP A 39 14.56 -2.58 2.56
N ASP A 40 14.56 -2.03 1.34
CA ASP A 40 15.68 -1.25 0.82
C ASP A 40 15.80 0.06 1.64
N PRO A 41 16.96 0.36 2.26
CA PRO A 41 17.17 1.62 2.98
C PRO A 41 16.98 2.87 2.12
N ALA A 42 17.16 2.76 0.80
CA ALA A 42 16.93 3.84 -0.15
C ALA A 42 15.46 3.99 -0.55
N TRP A 43 14.58 3.06 -0.17
CA TRP A 43 13.17 3.15 -0.50
C TRP A 43 12.48 4.23 0.32
N THR A 44 11.73 5.09 -0.36
CA THR A 44 10.87 6.09 0.24
C THR A 44 9.43 5.91 -0.26
N PRO A 45 8.41 6.27 0.54
CA PRO A 45 7.01 6.28 0.08
C PRO A 45 6.79 7.10 -1.19
N ARG A 46 7.60 8.13 -1.44
CA ARG A 46 7.51 8.99 -2.62
C ARG A 46 7.59 8.22 -3.92
N HIS A 47 8.40 7.15 -4.00
CA HIS A 47 8.48 6.38 -5.23
C HIS A 47 7.11 5.82 -5.66
N LEU A 48 6.29 5.38 -4.69
CA LEU A 48 4.94 4.88 -4.97
C LEU A 48 3.92 6.01 -5.18
N ILE A 49 4.07 7.11 -4.43
CA ILE A 49 3.18 8.28 -4.53
C ILE A 49 3.34 8.96 -5.90
N ASP A 50 4.57 9.22 -6.32
CA ASP A 50 4.90 9.88 -7.59
C ASP A 50 4.48 9.02 -8.79
N ALA A 51 4.46 7.69 -8.63
CA ALA A 51 3.93 6.75 -9.61
C ALA A 51 2.39 6.65 -9.60
N GLY A 52 1.69 7.41 -8.76
CA GLY A 52 0.22 7.40 -8.66
C GLY A 52 -0.36 6.14 -7.99
N GLY A 53 0.45 5.40 -7.23
CA GLY A 53 0.07 4.09 -6.71
C GLY A 53 -0.88 4.08 -5.51
N VAL A 54 -1.09 5.22 -4.85
CA VAL A 54 -1.89 5.30 -3.62
C VAL A 54 -3.35 4.91 -3.85
N VAL A 55 -3.99 5.44 -4.90
CA VAL A 55 -5.40 5.16 -5.19
C VAL A 55 -5.62 3.69 -5.60
N PRO A 56 -4.85 3.11 -6.54
CA PRO A 56 -4.93 1.68 -6.84
C PRO A 56 -4.68 0.78 -5.62
N LEU A 57 -3.72 1.16 -4.76
CA LEU A 57 -3.44 0.41 -3.54
C LEU A 57 -4.63 0.44 -2.55
N ILE A 58 -5.30 1.58 -2.39
CA ILE A 58 -6.51 1.68 -1.56
C ILE A 58 -7.66 0.86 -2.17
N ALA A 59 -7.79 0.83 -3.50
CA ALA A 59 -8.78 -0.01 -4.17
C ALA A 59 -8.58 -1.50 -3.86
N CYS A 60 -7.32 -1.96 -3.75
CA CYS A 60 -6.98 -3.33 -3.36
C CYS A 60 -7.47 -3.72 -1.94
N LEU A 61 -7.85 -2.76 -1.09
CA LEU A 61 -8.50 -3.07 0.20
C LEU A 61 -9.91 -3.66 0.05
N SER A 62 -10.53 -3.54 -1.13
CA SER A 62 -11.85 -4.14 -1.43
C SER A 62 -11.75 -5.35 -2.36
N ASP A 63 -10.55 -5.91 -2.51
CA ASP A 63 -10.31 -7.05 -3.39
C ASP A 63 -11.13 -8.29 -2.99
N ALA A 64 -11.48 -9.14 -3.95
CA ALA A 64 -12.12 -10.42 -3.66
C ALA A 64 -11.16 -11.36 -2.89
N ALA A 65 -9.87 -11.32 -3.22
CA ALA A 65 -8.84 -12.15 -2.61
C ALA A 65 -8.38 -11.57 -1.27
N ALA A 66 -8.53 -12.34 -0.19
CA ALA A 66 -8.05 -11.95 1.14
C ALA A 66 -6.52 -11.66 1.19
N PRO A 67 -5.65 -12.42 0.49
CA PRO A 67 -4.23 -12.08 0.40
C PRO A 67 -3.99 -10.67 -0.12
N VAL A 68 -4.66 -10.26 -1.21
CA VAL A 68 -4.54 -8.91 -1.78
C VAL A 68 -4.97 -7.85 -0.77
N ARG A 69 -6.13 -8.02 -0.11
CA ARG A 69 -6.61 -7.07 0.91
C ARG A 69 -5.64 -6.92 2.07
N SER A 70 -5.12 -8.03 2.58
CA SER A 70 -4.20 -8.04 3.73
C SER A 70 -2.85 -7.39 3.38
N ALA A 71 -2.29 -7.69 2.20
CA ALA A 71 -1.04 -7.11 1.74
C ALA A 71 -1.19 -5.60 1.48
N ALA A 72 -2.31 -5.18 0.90
CA ALA A 72 -2.62 -3.76 0.69
C ALA A 72 -2.70 -2.99 2.01
N ALA A 73 -3.40 -3.55 3.01
CA ALA A 73 -3.52 -2.93 4.33
C ALA A 73 -2.14 -2.78 5.02
N GLN A 74 -1.29 -3.79 4.89
CA GLN A 74 0.07 -3.75 5.42
C GLN A 74 0.92 -2.65 4.75
N LEU A 75 0.90 -2.56 3.42
CA LEU A 75 1.67 -1.56 2.67
C LEU A 75 1.21 -0.14 3.00
N ILE A 76 -0.10 0.09 3.14
CA ILE A 76 -0.64 1.38 3.58
C ILE A 76 -0.12 1.73 4.97
N GLY A 77 -0.10 0.79 5.92
CA GLY A 77 0.48 1.01 7.24
C GLY A 77 1.96 1.41 7.19
N ILE A 78 2.73 0.86 6.25
CA ILE A 78 4.14 1.23 6.03
C ILE A 78 4.26 2.64 5.47
N LEU A 79 3.46 3.03 4.47
CA LEU A 79 3.46 4.39 3.90
C LEU A 79 3.22 5.45 4.98
N VAL A 80 2.27 5.18 5.87
CA VAL A 80 1.95 6.06 7.00
C VAL A 80 3.13 6.17 7.98
N ARG A 81 3.73 5.04 8.38
CA ARG A 81 4.85 5.04 9.34
C ARG A 81 6.11 5.69 8.78
N LYS A 82 6.35 5.61 7.47
CA LYS A 82 7.50 6.22 6.80
C LYS A 82 7.28 7.69 6.42
N GLY A 83 6.19 8.32 6.89
CA GLY A 83 6.08 9.79 6.95
C GLY A 83 5.23 10.46 5.88
N GLU A 84 4.39 9.73 5.12
CA GLU A 84 3.47 10.33 4.14
C GLU A 84 1.98 10.07 4.48
N PRO A 85 1.50 10.36 5.72
CA PRO A 85 0.12 10.09 6.13
C PRO A 85 -0.92 10.97 5.41
N GLY A 86 -0.56 12.19 5.01
CA GLY A 86 -1.49 13.15 4.40
C GLY A 86 -2.11 12.62 3.11
N VAL A 87 -1.26 12.24 2.16
CA VAL A 87 -1.68 11.75 0.83
C VAL A 87 -2.55 10.50 0.93
N VAL A 88 -2.21 9.56 1.82
CA VAL A 88 -3.01 8.33 2.00
C VAL A 88 -4.35 8.61 2.70
N VAL A 89 -4.41 9.55 3.64
CA VAL A 89 -5.66 9.97 4.28
C VAL A 89 -6.57 10.68 3.29
N GLU A 90 -6.03 11.62 2.51
CA GLU A 90 -6.77 12.35 1.46
C GLU A 90 -7.35 11.39 0.41
N ALA A 91 -6.61 10.33 0.07
CA ALA A 91 -7.08 9.28 -0.82
C ALA A 91 -8.12 8.32 -0.19
N GLY A 92 -8.49 8.52 1.08
CA GLY A 92 -9.58 7.78 1.73
C GLY A 92 -9.14 6.52 2.48
N ALA A 93 -7.84 6.32 2.74
CA ALA A 93 -7.34 5.10 3.39
C ALA A 93 -7.99 4.82 4.75
N ARG A 94 -8.30 5.87 5.54
CA ARG A 94 -8.92 5.70 6.87
C ARG A 94 -10.24 4.93 6.79
N HIS A 95 -11.16 5.39 5.95
CA HIS A 95 -12.48 4.78 5.79
C HIS A 95 -12.37 3.35 5.25
N ALA A 96 -11.46 3.13 4.29
CA ALA A 96 -11.23 1.80 3.72
C ALA A 96 -10.69 0.81 4.78
N LEU A 97 -9.73 1.22 5.61
CA LEU A 97 -9.20 0.40 6.70
C LEU A 97 -10.22 0.18 7.83
N GLU A 98 -11.07 1.17 8.14
CA GLU A 98 -12.18 1.03 9.09
C GLU A 98 -13.18 -0.04 8.64
N LYS A 99 -13.52 -0.09 7.35
CA LYS A 99 -14.37 -1.16 6.79
C LYS A 99 -13.78 -2.55 6.96
N LEU A 100 -12.46 -2.69 6.78
CA LEU A 100 -11.77 -3.97 6.94
C LEU A 100 -11.76 -4.52 8.37
N GLN A 101 -12.17 -3.74 9.38
CA GLN A 101 -12.37 -4.28 10.73
C GLN A 101 -13.49 -5.35 10.78
N ALA A 102 -14.40 -5.35 9.81
CA ALA A 102 -15.44 -6.37 9.66
C ALA A 102 -15.07 -7.48 8.66
N ASP A 103 -13.83 -7.52 8.15
CA ASP A 103 -13.41 -8.53 7.17
C ASP A 103 -13.50 -9.95 7.76
N PRO A 104 -13.96 -10.97 7.01
CA PRO A 104 -13.99 -12.35 7.49
C PRO A 104 -12.59 -12.88 7.84
N ASP A 105 -11.54 -12.43 7.15
CA ASP A 105 -10.18 -12.92 7.36
C ASP A 105 -9.50 -12.21 8.55
N PRO A 106 -9.02 -12.95 9.57
CA PRO A 106 -8.39 -12.37 10.75
C PRO A 106 -7.07 -11.64 10.44
N VAL A 107 -6.31 -12.06 9.43
CA VAL A 107 -5.06 -11.42 9.03
C VAL A 107 -5.34 -10.07 8.38
N VAL A 108 -6.39 -10.00 7.54
CA VAL A 108 -6.85 -8.72 6.98
C VAL A 108 -7.25 -7.76 8.10
N ARG A 109 -8.02 -8.21 9.09
CA ARG A 109 -8.40 -7.38 10.26
C ARG A 109 -7.18 -6.87 11.03
N ALA A 110 -6.19 -7.74 11.27
CA ALA A 110 -4.97 -7.39 11.99
C ALA A 110 -4.17 -6.28 11.27
N HIS A 111 -3.87 -6.44 9.98
CA HIS A 111 -3.17 -5.41 9.22
C HIS A 111 -3.97 -4.12 9.09
N ALA A 112 -5.31 -4.20 8.97
CA ALA A 112 -6.15 -3.02 8.96
C ALA A 112 -6.08 -2.26 10.29
N ALA A 113 -6.08 -2.96 11.43
CA ALA A 113 -5.94 -2.35 12.75
C ALA A 113 -4.57 -1.68 12.92
N GLU A 114 -3.49 -2.31 12.46
CA GLU A 114 -2.15 -1.71 12.46
C GLU A 114 -2.07 -0.45 11.58
N GLY A 115 -2.71 -0.46 10.41
CA GLY A 115 -2.81 0.71 9.54
C GLY A 115 -3.56 1.86 10.20
N LEU A 116 -4.68 1.58 10.87
CA LEU A 116 -5.44 2.58 11.61
C LEU A 116 -4.66 3.14 12.80
N LEU A 117 -3.94 2.29 13.53
CA LEU A 117 -3.08 2.73 14.62
C LEU A 117 -1.98 3.67 14.10
N ALA A 118 -1.33 3.32 12.99
CA ALA A 118 -0.33 4.19 12.37
C ALA A 118 -0.91 5.55 11.97
N LEU A 119 -2.14 5.58 11.46
CA LEU A 119 -2.84 6.83 11.10
C LEU A 119 -3.25 7.67 12.32
N GLN A 120 -3.38 7.06 13.50
CA GLN A 120 -3.68 7.77 14.75
C GLN A 120 -2.40 8.36 15.35
N THR A 121 -1.31 7.60 15.38
CA THR A 121 -0.05 8.04 15.99
C THR A 121 0.60 9.20 15.24
N GLN A 122 0.51 9.23 13.91
CA GLN A 122 1.04 10.32 13.07
C GLN A 122 0.26 11.64 13.18
N LYS A 123 -0.97 11.66 13.73
CA LYS A 123 -1.71 12.91 13.97
C LYS A 123 -1.24 13.68 15.22
N CYS A 124 -0.44 13.05 16.08
CA CYS A 124 -0.03 13.58 17.37
C CYS A 124 1.39 14.16 17.38
N THR A 125 2.07 14.17 16.23
CA THR A 125 3.41 14.73 16.01
C THR A 125 3.32 15.91 15.06
#